data_AF-A0A8H6CK93-F1
#
_entry.id   AF-A0A8H6CK93-F1
#
_cell.length_a   1.000
_cell.length_b   1.000
_cell.length_c   1.000
_cell.angle_alpha   90.00
_cell.angle_beta   90.00
_cell.angle_gamma   90.00
#
_symmetry.space_group_name_H-M   'P 1'
#
loop_
_entity.id
_entity.type
_entity.pdbx_description
1 polymer ?
#
loop_
_entity_poly.entity_id
_entity_poly.type
_entity_poly.pdbx_seq_one_letter_code
_entity_poly.pdbx_strand_id
1 'polypeptide(L)'
;MDECDTNSHEKASLKALETLRIKSSSSIFVTSRSYPDDIKKTFGSAPQIIIGADDDNLQIYISREIDGSDNFDVIEREFRKEIIVIVSQAAQKMFLLAVLQIQAILAEPTFGEMEETLSTIPWGLNGAFEETLQRIHKLPDGRRRLGLSTLMWVSHMTVDCCLGLVTVDEEGSVIGQVHSTVQEHFCKHLDPTFALGEQTIAELSITHLLTESFAQGCCPDEISIIAVISHHPFIKYADQL
;
A
#
# COMPACT_ATOMS: atom_id res chain seq x y z
N MET A 1 -14.76 -0.78 -0.25
CA MET A 1 -15.66 0.19 -0.92
C MET A 1 -14.91 1.33 -1.59
N ASP A 2 -13.67 1.64 -1.18
CA ASP A 2 -12.91 2.81 -1.63
C ASP A 2 -11.89 2.50 -2.75
N GLU A 3 -12.03 1.34 -3.38
CA GLU A 3 -11.04 0.77 -4.32
C GLU A 3 -11.68 0.39 -5.66
N CYS A 4 -12.94 0.80 -5.91
CA CYS A 4 -13.57 0.58 -7.21
C CYS A 4 -13.55 1.88 -8.00
N ASP A 5 -13.03 1.79 -9.22
CA ASP A 5 -12.92 2.92 -10.13
C ASP A 5 -14.29 3.53 -10.50
N THR A 6 -14.21 4.81 -10.86
CA THR A 6 -15.26 5.80 -10.69
C THR A 6 -16.49 5.65 -11.59
N ASN A 7 -17.65 5.86 -10.97
CA ASN A 7 -18.95 6.35 -11.49
C ASN A 7 -20.12 5.39 -11.73
N SER A 8 -19.97 4.09 -12.02
CA SER A 8 -21.13 3.19 -12.20
C SER A 8 -21.26 2.12 -11.11
N HIS A 9 -20.16 1.46 -10.76
CA HIS A 9 -20.17 0.29 -9.87
C HIS A 9 -20.32 0.69 -8.39
N GLU A 10 -19.66 1.77 -7.96
CA GLU A 10 -19.74 2.25 -6.58
C GLU A 10 -21.18 2.66 -6.19
N LYS A 11 -21.88 3.36 -7.09
CA LYS A 11 -23.28 3.76 -6.89
C LYS A 11 -24.24 2.57 -6.87
N ALA A 12 -23.99 1.54 -7.68
CA ALA A 12 -24.78 0.32 -7.68
C ALA A 12 -24.62 -0.46 -6.35
N SER A 13 -23.39 -0.58 -5.86
CA SER A 13 -23.07 -1.22 -4.58
C SER A 13 -23.66 -0.47 -3.39
N LEU A 14 -23.56 0.87 -3.38
CA LEU A 14 -24.19 1.71 -2.34
C LEU A 14 -25.72 1.53 -2.30
N LYS A 15 -26.36 1.49 -3.47
CA LYS A 15 -27.81 1.29 -3.58
C LYS A 15 -28.24 -0.11 -3.15
N ALA A 16 -27.42 -1.13 -3.41
CA ALA A 16 -27.67 -2.49 -2.95
C ALA A 16 -27.58 -2.60 -1.42
N LEU A 17 -26.56 -1.98 -0.80
CA LEU A 17 -26.41 -1.92 0.66
C LEU A 17 -27.56 -1.17 1.32
N GLU A 18 -28.03 -0.07 0.73
CA GLU A 18 -29.19 0.66 1.22
C GLU A 18 -30.48 -0.18 1.12
N THR A 19 -30.65 -0.92 0.02
CA THR A 19 -31.78 -1.83 -0.16
C THR A 19 -31.77 -2.96 0.87
N LEU A 20 -30.59 -3.52 1.18
CA LEU A 20 -30.42 -4.54 2.21
C LEU A 20 -30.74 -3.99 3.61
N ARG A 21 -30.28 -2.78 3.93
CA ARG A 21 -30.62 -2.08 5.18
C ARG A 21 -32.13 -1.90 5.37
N ILE A 22 -32.88 -1.63 4.30
CA ILE A 22 -34.32 -1.39 4.37
C ILE A 22 -35.12 -2.69 4.37
N LYS A 23 -34.70 -3.70 3.59
CA LYS A 23 -35.48 -4.93 3.37
C LYS A 23 -35.15 -6.10 4.29
N SER A 24 -34.04 -6.04 5.02
CA SER A 24 -33.59 -7.14 5.88
C SER A 24 -33.38 -6.69 7.33
N SER A 25 -33.50 -7.63 8.26
CA SER A 25 -33.21 -7.43 9.68
C SER A 25 -31.71 -7.52 10.02
N SER A 26 -30.84 -7.46 9.01
CA SER A 26 -29.41 -7.72 9.14
C SER A 26 -28.66 -6.48 9.62
N SER A 27 -27.70 -6.65 10.54
CA SER A 27 -26.75 -5.61 10.93
C SER A 27 -25.60 -5.56 9.92
N ILE A 28 -25.36 -4.41 9.31
CA ILE A 28 -24.29 -4.21 8.32
C ILE A 28 -23.21 -3.32 8.95
N PHE A 29 -21.97 -3.79 8.94
CA PHE A 29 -20.80 -3.00 9.27
C PHE A 29 -20.06 -2.63 7.98
N VAL A 30 -19.76 -1.35 7.78
CA VAL A 30 -19.12 -0.83 6.57
C VAL A 30 -17.84 -0.10 6.97
N THR A 31 -16.74 -0.42 6.30
CA THR A 31 -15.47 0.30 6.42
C THR A 31 -15.22 1.13 5.16
N SER A 32 -14.79 2.38 5.33
CA SER A 32 -14.59 3.34 4.25
C SER A 32 -13.62 4.45 4.67
N ARG A 33 -12.88 5.09 3.74
CA ARG A 33 -12.14 6.32 4.07
C ARG A 33 -13.10 7.51 4.13
N SER A 34 -12.60 8.64 4.64
CA SER A 34 -13.39 9.87 4.80
C SER A 34 -13.65 10.64 3.50
N TYR A 35 -13.11 10.16 2.37
CA TYR A 35 -13.01 10.89 1.11
C TYR A 35 -14.14 10.63 0.10
N PRO A 36 -14.83 9.48 0.07
CA PRO A 36 -16.03 9.35 -0.77
C PRO A 36 -17.19 10.14 -0.16
N ASP A 37 -17.50 11.31 -0.73
CA ASP A 37 -18.68 12.12 -0.36
C ASP A 37 -19.97 11.30 -0.43
N ASP A 38 -20.02 10.32 -1.32
CA ASP A 38 -21.19 9.47 -1.55
C ASP A 38 -21.45 8.54 -0.34
N ILE A 39 -20.42 8.08 0.37
CA ILE A 39 -20.58 7.31 1.61
C ILE A 39 -21.12 8.18 2.74
N LYS A 40 -20.63 9.42 2.87
CA LYS A 40 -21.16 10.38 3.85
C LYS A 40 -22.63 10.72 3.57
N LYS A 41 -23.01 10.85 2.29
CA LYS A 41 -24.41 11.09 1.90
C LYS A 41 -25.31 9.89 2.19
N THR A 42 -24.88 8.67 1.86
CA THR A 42 -25.69 7.45 2.02
C THR A 42 -25.79 6.99 3.49
N PHE A 43 -24.70 7.07 4.24
CA PHE A 43 -24.60 6.53 5.61
C PHE A 43 -24.39 7.61 6.69
N GLY A 44 -24.56 8.90 6.36
CA GLY A 44 -24.42 10.01 7.32
C GLY A 44 -25.38 9.94 8.52
N SER A 45 -26.49 9.21 8.38
CA SER A 45 -27.46 8.99 9.48
C SER A 45 -27.13 7.79 10.36
N ALA A 46 -26.20 6.92 9.96
CA ALA A 46 -25.80 5.75 10.75
C ALA A 46 -24.72 6.14 11.79
N PRO A 47 -24.58 5.37 12.89
CA PRO A 47 -23.46 5.54 13.81
C PRO A 47 -22.12 5.38 13.06
N GLN A 48 -21.20 6.32 13.26
CA GLN A 48 -19.88 6.31 12.63
C GLN A 48 -18.80 6.24 13.69
N ILE A 49 -17.79 5.40 13.43
CA ILE A 49 -16.60 5.27 14.27
C ILE A 49 -15.41 5.60 13.38
N ILE A 50 -14.69 6.67 13.73
CA ILE A 50 -13.44 7.02 13.06
C ILE A 50 -12.35 6.14 13.65
N ILE A 51 -11.76 5.28 12.83
CA ILE A 51 -10.65 4.43 13.22
C ILE A 51 -9.38 5.27 13.09
N GLY A 52 -8.72 5.52 14.22
CA GLY A 52 -7.44 6.20 14.29
C GLY A 52 -6.56 5.54 15.34
N ALA A 53 -5.25 5.68 15.17
CA ALA A 53 -4.29 5.29 16.18
C ALA A 53 -4.52 6.11 17.44
N ASP A 54 -4.59 5.42 18.57
CA ASP A 54 -4.59 6.03 19.89
C ASP A 54 -3.13 6.37 20.29
N ASP A 55 -2.94 7.53 20.91
CA ASP A 55 -1.60 8.03 21.23
C ASP A 55 -0.87 7.10 22.21
N ASP A 56 -1.57 6.49 23.18
CA ASP A 56 -0.93 5.54 24.11
C ASP A 56 -0.48 4.27 23.37
N ASN A 57 -1.29 3.83 22.39
CA ASN A 57 -0.97 2.66 21.57
C ASN A 57 0.24 2.94 20.65
N LEU A 58 0.34 4.16 20.10
CA LEU A 58 1.51 4.60 19.34
C LEU A 58 2.76 4.62 20.21
N GLN A 59 2.68 5.18 21.42
CA GLN A 59 3.82 5.22 22.34
C GLN A 59 4.30 3.82 22.73
N ILE A 60 3.37 2.89 23.00
CA ILE A 60 3.69 1.48 23.29
C ILE A 60 4.38 0.84 22.09
N TYR A 61 3.86 1.05 20.88
CA TYR A 61 4.45 0.50 19.66
C TYR A 61 5.88 1.03 19.43
N ILE A 62 6.07 2.36 19.45
CA ILE A 62 7.37 3.00 19.23
C ILE A 62 8.38 2.54 20.28
N SER A 63 7.96 2.48 21.55
CA SER A 63 8.80 1.97 22.63
C SER A 63 9.29 0.55 22.35
N ARG A 64 8.41 -0.33 21.87
CA ARG A 64 8.76 -1.72 21.55
C ARG A 64 9.72 -1.83 20.37
N GLU A 65 9.55 -0.99 19.34
CA GLU A 65 10.47 -0.96 18.20
C GLU A 65 11.87 -0.51 18.61
N ILE A 66 11.98 0.51 19.47
CA ILE A 66 13.27 0.95 20.02
C ILE A 66 13.91 -0.18 20.84
N ASP A 67 13.13 -0.85 21.70
CA ASP A 67 13.59 -1.98 22.54
C ASP A 67 14.07 -3.17 21.71
N GLY A 68 13.46 -3.40 20.54
CA GLY A 68 13.80 -4.51 19.64
C GLY A 68 14.94 -4.19 18.67
N SER A 69 15.47 -2.97 18.68
CA SER A 69 16.51 -2.54 17.74
C SER A 69 17.92 -2.89 18.22
N ASP A 70 18.81 -3.20 17.27
CA ASP A 70 20.24 -3.39 17.54
C ASP A 70 20.92 -2.10 18.06
N ASN A 71 20.25 -0.95 17.91
CA ASN A 71 20.70 0.36 18.34
C ASN A 71 20.31 0.71 19.79
N PHE A 72 19.71 -0.22 20.54
CA PHE A 72 19.22 0.01 21.89
C PHE A 72 20.27 0.61 22.83
N ASP A 73 21.53 0.17 22.74
CA ASP A 73 22.62 0.65 23.59
C ASP A 73 23.07 2.10 23.27
N VAL A 74 22.74 2.60 22.08
CA VAL A 74 23.08 3.97 21.61
C VAL A 74 21.98 4.97 21.99
N ILE A 75 20.74 4.51 22.14
CA ILE A 75 19.58 5.36 22.40
C ILE A 75 19.43 5.57 23.92
N GLU A 76 19.97 6.68 24.41
CA GLU A 76 19.84 7.08 25.81
C GLU A 76 18.38 7.38 26.21
N ARG A 77 18.08 7.34 27.52
CA ARG A 77 16.69 7.45 28.04
C ARG A 77 15.99 8.74 27.61
N GLU A 78 16.71 9.84 27.57
CA GLU A 78 16.20 11.16 27.22
C GLU A 78 15.81 11.22 25.74
N PHE A 79 16.70 10.77 24.85
CA PHE A 79 16.45 10.72 23.40
C PHE A 79 15.32 9.76 23.05
N ARG A 80 15.22 8.61 23.74
CA ARG A 80 14.08 7.69 23.61
C ARG A 80 12.74 8.36 23.85
N LYS A 81 12.63 9.16 24.92
CA LYS A 81 11.38 9.88 25.25
C LYS A 81 11.04 10.89 24.16
N GLU A 82 12.07 11.55 23.64
CA GLU A 82 11.91 12.51 22.55
C GLU A 82 11.37 11.84 21.27
N ILE A 83 11.97 10.73 20.84
CA ILE A 83 11.47 9.93 19.72
C ILE A 83 10.01 9.56 19.92
N ILE A 84 9.66 9.00 21.08
CA ILE A 84 8.29 8.55 21.39
C ILE A 84 7.30 9.71 21.24
N VAL A 85 7.61 10.88 21.79
CA VAL A 85 6.71 12.05 21.75
C VAL A 85 6.60 12.60 20.33
N ILE A 86 7.72 12.84 19.66
CA ILE A 86 7.75 13.49 18.34
C ILE A 86 7.10 12.59 17.28
N VAL A 87 7.46 11.30 17.24
CA VAL A 87 6.89 10.34 16.26
C VAL A 87 5.39 10.17 16.49
N SER A 88 4.93 10.05 17.74
CA SER A 88 3.49 9.91 18.04
C SER A 88 2.69 11.12 17.53
N GLN A 89 3.22 12.33 17.70
CA GLN A 89 2.60 13.56 17.20
C GLN A 89 2.64 13.66 15.68
N ALA A 90 3.80 13.39 15.08
CA ALA A 90 4.00 13.46 13.63
C ALA A 90 3.16 12.43 12.87
N ALA A 91 2.82 11.30 13.51
CA ALA A 91 2.00 10.24 12.94
C ALA A 91 0.54 10.66 12.67
N GLN A 92 0.03 11.74 13.28
CA GLN A 92 -1.33 12.27 13.05
C GLN A 92 -2.43 11.20 13.14
N LYS A 93 -2.36 10.33 14.16
CA LYS A 93 -3.27 9.18 14.37
C LYS A 93 -3.23 8.12 13.28
N MET A 94 -2.18 8.06 12.45
CA MET A 94 -1.96 7.01 11.46
C MET A 94 -0.84 6.08 11.92
N PHE A 95 -1.18 4.83 12.21
CA PHE A 95 -0.20 3.81 12.62
C PHE A 95 0.90 3.61 11.57
N LEU A 96 0.52 3.55 10.28
CA LEU A 96 1.49 3.38 9.21
C LEU A 96 2.55 4.49 9.19
N LEU A 97 2.16 5.73 9.49
CA LEU A 97 3.10 6.84 9.48
C LEU A 97 4.11 6.71 10.64
N ALA A 98 3.64 6.32 11.82
CA ALA A 98 4.53 6.00 12.94
C ALA A 98 5.51 4.87 12.62
N VAL A 99 5.05 3.81 11.92
CA VAL A 99 5.88 2.69 11.46
C VAL A 99 6.99 3.19 10.52
N LEU A 100 6.64 3.98 9.50
CA LEU A 100 7.62 4.47 8.52
C LEU A 100 8.64 5.42 9.17
N GLN A 101 8.18 6.30 10.06
CA GLN A 101 8.99 7.27 10.77
C GLN A 101 9.97 6.61 11.74
N ILE A 102 9.52 5.66 12.56
CA ILE A 102 10.42 4.98 13.50
C ILE A 102 11.46 4.13 12.77
N GLN A 103 11.07 3.45 11.69
CA GLN A 103 12.00 2.69 10.87
C GLN A 103 13.05 3.58 10.19
N ALA A 104 12.68 4.79 9.76
CA ALA A 104 13.64 5.74 9.21
C ALA A 104 14.69 6.14 10.24
N ILE A 105 14.27 6.47 11.46
CA ILE A 105 15.19 6.83 12.56
C ILE A 105 16.10 5.65 12.91
N LEU A 106 15.54 4.45 13.11
CA LEU A 106 16.30 3.28 13.54
C LEU A 106 17.24 2.71 12.46
N ALA A 107 17.05 3.09 11.19
CA ALA A 107 17.93 2.71 10.10
C ALA A 107 19.24 3.52 10.06
N GLU A 108 19.28 4.68 10.71
CA GLU A 108 20.48 5.52 10.74
C GLU A 108 21.56 4.91 11.66
N PRO A 109 22.84 4.89 11.25
CA PRO A 109 23.87 4.14 11.95
C PRO A 109 24.48 4.89 13.14
N THR A 110 24.31 6.21 13.24
CA THR A 110 24.87 7.02 14.33
C THR A 110 23.82 7.86 15.03
N PHE A 111 24.05 8.16 16.32
CA PHE A 111 23.18 9.04 17.11
C PHE A 111 22.91 10.38 16.42
N GLY A 112 23.93 11.02 15.84
CA GLY A 112 23.78 12.31 15.17
C GLY A 112 22.87 12.25 13.95
N GLU A 113 22.94 11.17 13.15
CA GLU A 113 22.05 10.96 12.00
C GLU A 113 20.62 10.62 12.43
N MET A 114 20.46 9.89 13.55
CA MET A 114 19.13 9.66 14.16
C MET A 114 18.50 10.97 14.63
N GLU A 115 19.27 11.83 15.32
CA GLU A 115 18.81 13.13 15.82
C GLU A 115 18.45 14.07 14.66
N GLU A 116 19.25 14.08 13.60
CA GLU A 116 18.96 14.82 12.36
C GLU A 116 17.65 14.33 11.73
N THR A 117 17.50 13.01 11.56
CA THR A 117 16.29 12.39 11.00
C THR A 117 15.05 12.71 11.84
N LEU A 118 15.18 12.67 13.17
CA LEU A 118 14.10 13.05 14.09
C LEU A 118 13.73 14.54 13.95
N SER A 119 14.72 15.41 13.73
CA SER A 119 14.52 16.86 13.56
C SER A 119 13.85 17.21 12.22
N THR A 120 14.11 16.42 11.17
CA THR A 120 13.51 16.60 9.84
C THR A 120 12.35 15.65 9.58
N ILE A 121 11.77 15.06 10.63
CA ILE A 121 10.75 14.03 10.48
C ILE A 121 9.55 14.55 9.68
N PRO A 122 9.06 13.79 8.71
CA PRO A 122 7.99 14.25 7.84
C PRO A 122 6.67 14.32 8.60
N TRP A 123 6.02 15.47 8.57
CA TRP A 123 4.71 15.66 9.17
C TRP A 123 3.61 15.23 8.20
N GLY A 124 2.86 14.20 8.60
CA GLY A 124 1.81 13.65 7.76
C GLY A 124 2.35 12.80 6.60
N LEU A 125 1.42 12.18 5.89
CA LEU A 125 1.72 11.12 4.94
C LEU A 125 2.52 11.59 3.71
N ASN A 126 2.24 12.79 3.22
CA ASN A 126 2.89 13.33 2.02
C ASN A 126 4.40 13.52 2.20
N GLY A 127 4.83 14.05 3.35
CA GLY A 127 6.25 14.21 3.63
C GLY A 127 6.96 12.86 3.73
N ALA A 128 6.30 11.85 4.31
CA ALA A 128 6.89 10.52 4.51
C ALA A 128 7.08 9.77 3.20
N PHE A 129 6.14 9.93 2.27
CA PHE A 129 6.31 9.42 0.91
C PHE A 129 7.44 10.14 0.18
N GLU A 130 7.48 11.47 0.21
CA GLU A 130 8.53 12.27 -0.42
C GLU A 130 9.92 11.84 0.06
N GLU A 131 10.12 11.72 1.37
CA GLU A 131 11.39 11.27 1.95
C GLU A 131 11.76 9.83 1.53
N THR A 132 10.77 8.92 1.51
CA THR A 132 10.96 7.55 1.03
C THR A 132 11.38 7.53 -0.44
N LEU A 133 10.78 8.38 -1.27
CA LEU A 133 11.13 8.52 -2.67
C LEU A 133 12.52 9.12 -2.84
N GLN A 134 12.89 10.13 -2.07
CA GLN A 134 14.25 10.67 -2.06
C GLN A 134 15.29 9.61 -1.69
N ARG A 135 15.00 8.76 -0.69
CA ARG A 135 15.85 7.60 -0.36
C ARG A 135 16.00 6.64 -1.53
N ILE A 136 14.91 6.30 -2.22
CA ILE A 136 14.96 5.46 -3.43
C ILE A 136 15.79 6.11 -4.54
N HIS A 137 15.66 7.43 -4.74
CA HIS A 137 16.41 8.17 -5.75
C HIS A 137 17.93 8.18 -5.51
N LYS A 138 18.35 8.12 -4.25
CA LYS A 138 19.76 8.05 -3.84
C LYS A 138 20.37 6.65 -4.01
N LEU A 139 19.57 5.61 -4.28
CA LEU A 139 20.07 4.25 -4.50
C LEU A 139 20.85 4.12 -5.82
N PRO A 140 21.77 3.13 -5.94
CA PRO A 140 22.43 2.81 -7.20
C PRO A 140 21.42 2.54 -8.33
N ASP A 141 21.76 2.91 -9.57
CA ASP A 141 20.84 2.93 -10.71
C ASP A 141 19.98 1.68 -10.87
N GLY A 142 20.55 0.48 -10.71
CA GLY A 142 19.80 -0.78 -10.81
C GLY A 142 18.72 -0.92 -9.75
N ARG A 143 19.03 -0.57 -8.48
CA ARG A 143 18.09 -0.64 -7.35
C ARG A 143 17.07 0.50 -7.40
N ARG A 144 17.50 1.71 -7.78
CA ARG A 144 16.59 2.84 -7.98
C ARG A 144 15.54 2.51 -9.04
N ARG A 145 15.95 2.03 -10.22
CA ARG A 145 15.01 1.63 -11.29
C ARG A 145 14.04 0.56 -10.80
N LEU A 146 14.56 -0.51 -10.18
CA LEU A 146 13.70 -1.58 -9.66
C LEU A 146 12.68 -1.07 -8.64
N GLY A 147 13.10 -0.24 -7.69
CA GLY A 147 12.23 0.35 -6.68
C GLY A 147 11.13 1.22 -7.29
N LEU A 148 11.49 2.13 -8.21
CA LEU A 148 10.52 3.00 -8.89
C LEU A 148 9.57 2.21 -9.79
N SER A 149 10.06 1.23 -10.55
CA SER A 149 9.21 0.37 -11.38
C SER A 149 8.25 -0.47 -10.54
N THR A 150 8.71 -0.99 -9.40
CA THR A 150 7.84 -1.73 -8.48
C THR A 150 6.74 -0.83 -7.92
N LEU A 151 7.08 0.37 -7.46
CA LEU A 151 6.10 1.34 -6.96
C LEU A 151 5.10 1.75 -8.04
N MET A 152 5.57 1.94 -9.27
CA MET A 152 4.73 2.21 -10.43
C MET A 152 3.76 1.05 -10.68
N TRP A 153 4.25 -0.19 -10.78
CA TRP A 153 3.38 -1.35 -11.02
C TRP A 153 2.36 -1.54 -9.91
N VAL A 154 2.78 -1.47 -8.65
CA VAL A 154 1.89 -1.61 -7.49
C VAL A 154 0.83 -0.51 -7.47
N SER A 155 1.19 0.73 -7.83
CA SER A 155 0.24 1.85 -7.91
C SER A 155 -0.77 1.75 -9.04
N HIS A 156 -0.42 1.07 -10.15
CA HIS A 156 -1.31 0.90 -11.30
C HIS A 156 -2.15 -0.37 -11.20
N MET A 157 -1.59 -1.46 -10.67
CA MET A 157 -2.30 -2.73 -10.47
C MET A 157 -3.47 -2.63 -9.48
N THR A 158 -3.39 -1.74 -8.49
CA THR A 158 -4.48 -1.53 -7.51
C THR A 158 -5.77 -1.02 -8.14
N VAL A 159 -5.71 -0.44 -9.35
CA VAL A 159 -6.90 0.04 -10.08
C VAL A 159 -7.57 -1.07 -10.88
N ASP A 160 -6.77 -1.88 -11.57
CA ASP A 160 -7.28 -2.82 -12.56
C ASP A 160 -7.60 -4.22 -12.01
N CYS A 161 -6.78 -4.73 -11.07
CA CYS A 161 -6.94 -6.09 -10.56
C CYS A 161 -7.79 -6.17 -9.30
N CYS A 162 -7.84 -5.12 -8.49
CA CYS A 162 -8.48 -5.15 -7.18
C CYS A 162 -9.96 -4.69 -7.23
N LEU A 163 -10.75 -5.18 -8.21
CA LEU A 163 -12.21 -4.98 -8.37
C LEU A 163 -13.06 -5.46 -7.16
N GLY A 164 -12.71 -5.08 -5.93
CA GLY A 164 -13.33 -5.50 -4.67
C GLY A 164 -13.08 -6.96 -4.27
N LEU A 165 -12.21 -7.70 -4.96
CA LEU A 165 -11.94 -9.12 -4.69
C LEU A 165 -10.74 -9.33 -3.77
N VAL A 166 -10.93 -9.02 -2.49
CA VAL A 166 -10.24 -9.75 -1.41
C VAL A 166 -11.29 -10.14 -0.37
N THR A 167 -11.79 -11.36 -0.48
CA THR A 167 -12.49 -12.04 0.62
C THR A 167 -11.62 -13.23 1.02
N VAL A 168 -11.20 -13.27 2.28
CA VAL A 168 -10.59 -14.46 2.89
C VAL A 168 -11.66 -15.18 3.69
N ASP A 169 -11.86 -16.46 3.38
CA ASP A 169 -12.76 -17.41 4.04
C ASP A 169 -12.28 -17.79 5.46
N GLU A 170 -13.18 -18.34 6.27
CA GLU A 170 -13.20 -18.44 7.74
C GLU A 170 -12.02 -19.19 8.40
N GLU A 171 -11.10 -19.80 7.65
CA GLU A 171 -9.99 -20.58 8.22
C GLU A 171 -8.63 -20.19 7.60
N GLY A 172 -8.13 -19.03 8.04
CA GLY A 172 -6.68 -18.83 8.24
C GLY A 172 -5.82 -18.63 6.99
N SER A 173 -5.74 -17.39 6.51
CA SER A 173 -4.49 -16.61 6.46
C SER A 173 -4.72 -15.30 5.74
N VAL A 174 -4.48 -14.20 6.45
CA VAL A 174 -4.67 -12.82 6.00
C VAL A 174 -3.84 -12.55 4.74
N ILE A 175 -4.50 -12.17 3.64
CA ILE A 175 -3.84 -11.53 2.48
C ILE A 175 -3.93 -10.02 2.69
N GLY A 176 -2.80 -9.40 3.00
CA GLY A 176 -2.68 -7.96 3.22
C GLY A 176 -2.91 -7.18 1.92
N GLN A 177 -3.83 -6.21 1.97
CA GLN A 177 -4.17 -5.31 0.87
C GLN A 177 -3.04 -4.30 0.62
N VAL A 178 -2.75 -4.05 -0.66
CA VAL A 178 -1.87 -2.95 -1.08
C VAL A 178 -2.59 -1.62 -0.86
N HIS A 179 -1.90 -0.72 -0.17
CA HIS A 179 -2.44 0.52 0.38
C HIS A 179 -2.78 1.55 -0.71
N SER A 180 -4.07 1.76 -0.97
CA SER A 180 -4.64 2.78 -1.88
C SER A 180 -4.15 4.21 -1.65
N THR A 181 -3.58 4.49 -0.49
CA THR A 181 -2.99 5.78 -0.09
C THR A 181 -1.62 6.04 -0.75
N VAL A 182 -0.91 4.97 -1.14
CA VAL A 182 0.33 5.05 -1.92
C VAL A 182 0.03 5.55 -3.33
N GLN A 183 -0.98 4.95 -3.96
CA GLN A 183 -1.46 5.36 -5.28
C GLN A 183 -1.97 6.81 -5.28
N GLU A 184 -2.80 7.20 -4.29
CA GLU A 184 -3.34 8.56 -4.22
C GLU A 184 -2.22 9.61 -4.16
N HIS A 185 -1.19 9.37 -3.36
CA HIS A 185 -0.03 10.24 -3.30
C HIS A 185 0.70 10.28 -4.65
N PHE A 186 0.93 9.13 -5.29
CA PHE A 186 1.58 9.08 -6.60
C PHE A 186 0.80 9.81 -7.69
N CYS A 187 -0.53 9.62 -7.76
CA CYS A 187 -1.39 10.29 -8.72
C CYS A 187 -1.45 11.81 -8.53
N LYS A 188 -1.39 12.30 -7.28
CA LYS A 188 -1.51 13.73 -6.96
C LYS A 188 -0.19 14.50 -7.00
N HIS A 189 0.94 13.83 -6.73
CA HIS A 189 2.17 14.51 -6.36
C HIS A 189 3.45 14.05 -7.08
N LEU A 190 3.42 13.06 -7.99
CA LEU A 190 4.64 12.47 -8.57
C LEU A 190 4.83 12.51 -10.09
N ASP A 191 6.10 12.29 -10.47
CA ASP A 191 6.78 12.45 -11.77
C ASP A 191 5.99 11.89 -12.98
N PRO A 192 6.02 12.57 -14.15
CA PRO A 192 5.38 12.09 -15.40
C PRO A 192 5.82 10.68 -15.85
N THR A 193 6.94 10.14 -15.37
CA THR A 193 7.29 8.73 -15.58
C THR A 193 6.25 7.75 -15.01
N PHE A 194 5.55 8.11 -13.92
CA PHE A 194 4.48 7.29 -13.35
C PHE A 194 3.19 7.37 -14.16
N ALA A 195 2.98 8.41 -14.96
CA ALA A 195 1.83 8.51 -15.87
C ALA A 195 1.92 7.52 -17.04
N LEU A 196 3.13 7.01 -17.35
CA LEU A 196 3.37 6.00 -18.39
C LEU A 196 3.33 4.58 -17.84
N GLY A 197 2.86 4.36 -16.60
CA GLY A 197 2.84 3.04 -15.97
C GLY A 197 2.04 2.01 -16.76
N GLU A 198 0.82 2.37 -17.18
CA GLU A 198 -0.02 1.53 -18.05
C GLU A 198 0.70 1.19 -19.37
N GLN A 199 1.31 2.19 -20.03
CA GLN A 199 2.05 1.99 -21.26
C GLN A 199 3.26 1.07 -21.05
N THR A 200 3.98 1.23 -19.94
CA THR A 200 5.16 0.42 -19.61
C THR A 200 4.75 -1.01 -19.28
N ILE A 201 3.65 -1.21 -18.56
CA ILE A 201 3.09 -2.55 -18.28
C ILE A 201 2.65 -3.21 -19.59
N ALA A 202 1.95 -2.48 -20.47
CA ALA A 202 1.53 -2.98 -21.77
C ALA A 202 2.73 -3.33 -22.65
N GLU A 203 3.76 -2.48 -22.71
CA GLU A 203 4.98 -2.72 -23.48
C GLU A 203 5.78 -3.92 -22.95
N LEU A 204 5.92 -4.05 -21.63
CA LEU A 204 6.59 -5.19 -21.00
C LEU A 204 5.81 -6.48 -21.25
N SER A 205 4.48 -6.43 -21.15
CA SER A 205 3.59 -7.56 -21.42
C SER A 205 3.65 -7.97 -22.89
N ILE A 206 3.63 -7.01 -23.82
CA ILE A 206 3.80 -7.25 -25.25
C ILE A 206 5.20 -7.82 -25.52
N THR A 207 6.24 -7.27 -24.91
CA THR A 207 7.62 -7.77 -25.07
C THR A 207 7.74 -9.20 -24.55
N HIS A 208 7.10 -9.53 -23.43
CA HIS A 208 7.04 -10.88 -22.89
C HIS A 208 6.28 -11.83 -23.83
N LEU A 209 5.13 -11.41 -24.35
CA LEU A 209 4.33 -12.18 -25.32
C LEU A 209 5.01 -12.32 -26.69
N LEU A 210 5.90 -11.39 -27.05
CA LEU A 210 6.71 -11.43 -28.28
C LEU A 210 8.06 -12.13 -28.08
N THR A 211 8.35 -12.62 -26.88
CA THR A 211 9.52 -13.47 -26.64
C THR A 211 9.36 -14.78 -27.42
N GLU A 212 10.46 -15.33 -27.95
CA GLU A 212 10.44 -16.43 -28.95
C GLU A 212 9.57 -17.64 -28.54
N SER A 213 9.44 -17.91 -27.24
CA SER A 213 8.61 -18.98 -26.69
C SER A 213 7.11 -18.86 -26.95
N PHE A 214 6.59 -17.64 -27.13
CA PHE A 214 5.17 -17.36 -27.39
C PHE A 214 4.92 -16.87 -28.83
N ALA A 215 5.99 -16.50 -29.55
CA ALA A 215 5.92 -16.07 -30.94
C ALA A 215 5.53 -17.20 -31.92
N GLN A 216 5.59 -18.47 -31.49
CA GLN A 216 5.28 -19.65 -32.33
C GLN A 216 3.78 -19.97 -32.46
N GLY A 217 2.90 -19.19 -31.82
CA GLY A 217 1.44 -19.37 -31.91
C GLY A 217 0.89 -20.43 -30.95
N CYS A 218 -0.36 -20.85 -31.15
CA CYS A 218 -1.03 -21.83 -30.27
C CYS A 218 -0.26 -23.16 -30.21
N CYS A 219 -0.02 -23.65 -29.00
CA CYS A 219 0.52 -24.99 -28.79
C CYS A 219 -0.47 -26.04 -29.32
N PRO A 220 -0.04 -27.00 -30.15
CA PRO A 220 -0.93 -27.95 -30.81
C PRO A 220 -1.41 -29.09 -29.90
N ASP A 221 -0.73 -29.34 -28.78
CA ASP A 221 -1.00 -30.46 -27.89
C ASP A 221 -0.62 -30.14 -26.42
N GLU A 222 -1.16 -30.94 -25.50
CA GLU A 222 -1.00 -30.80 -24.05
C GLU A 222 0.47 -30.93 -23.60
N ILE A 223 1.27 -31.74 -24.29
CA ILE A 223 2.69 -31.95 -23.95
C ILE A 223 3.49 -30.68 -24.27
N SER A 224 3.21 -30.04 -25.41
CA SER A 224 3.79 -28.77 -25.82
C SER A 224 3.42 -27.64 -24.83
N ILE A 225 2.18 -27.63 -24.33
CA ILE A 225 1.72 -26.68 -23.30
C ILE A 225 2.48 -26.89 -21.98
N ILE A 226 2.58 -28.13 -21.51
CA ILE A 226 3.31 -28.48 -20.27
C ILE A 226 4.80 -28.13 -20.42
N ALA A 227 5.39 -28.35 -21.59
CA ALA A 227 6.77 -28.00 -21.87
C ALA A 227 7.00 -26.47 -21.75
N VAL A 228 6.12 -25.65 -22.32
CA VAL A 228 6.17 -24.18 -22.19
C VAL A 228 5.98 -23.76 -20.73
N ILE A 229 4.99 -24.31 -20.02
CA ILE A 229 4.76 -24.02 -18.58
C ILE A 229 5.97 -24.41 -17.72
N SER A 230 6.65 -25.50 -18.04
CA SER A 230 7.84 -25.94 -17.30
C SER A 230 9.07 -25.06 -17.55
N HIS A 231 9.20 -24.50 -18.76
CA HIS A 231 10.29 -23.56 -19.12
C HIS A 231 10.01 -22.12 -18.66
N HIS A 232 8.76 -21.80 -18.34
CA HIS A 232 8.34 -20.49 -17.87
C HIS A 232 7.59 -20.60 -16.53
N PRO A 233 8.33 -20.69 -15.40
CA PRO A 233 7.77 -20.93 -14.07
C PRO A 233 6.71 -19.91 -13.65
N PHE A 234 6.78 -18.70 -14.21
CA PHE A 234 5.88 -17.60 -13.89
C PHE A 234 4.51 -17.69 -14.59
N ILE A 235 4.34 -18.52 -15.63
CA ILE A 235 3.03 -18.72 -16.30
C ILE A 235 1.98 -19.23 -15.31
N LYS A 236 2.37 -20.08 -14.36
CA LYS A 236 1.45 -20.63 -13.35
C LYS A 236 0.82 -19.57 -12.44
N TYR A 237 1.44 -18.39 -12.34
CA TYR A 237 0.92 -17.28 -11.57
C TYR A 237 -0.06 -16.41 -12.36
N ALA A 238 0.03 -16.43 -13.70
CA ALA A 238 -0.91 -15.71 -14.56
C ALA A 238 -2.30 -16.36 -14.61
N ASP A 239 -2.38 -17.66 -14.28
CA ASP A 239 -3.63 -18.44 -14.24
C ASP A 239 -4.40 -18.28 -12.89
N GLN A 240 -3.88 -17.47 -11.98
CA GLN A 240 -4.44 -17.21 -10.64
C GLN A 240 -4.98 -15.78 -10.47
N LEU A 241 -5.04 -14.99 -11.55
CA LEU A 241 -5.62 -13.65 -11.60
C LEU A 241 -7.10 -13.69 -11.98
#